data_AF-A0AAW7XNV1-F1
#
_entry.id   AF-A0AAW7XNV1-F1
#
_cell.length_a   1.000
_cell.length_b   1.000
_cell.length_c   1.000
_cell.angle_alpha   90.00
_cell.angle_beta   90.00
_cell.angle_gamma   90.00
#
_symmetry.space_group_name_H-M   'P 1'
#
loop_
_entity.id
_entity.type
_entity.pdbx_description
1 polymer ?
#
loop_
_entity_poly.entity_id
_entity_poly.type
_entity_poly.pdbx_seq_one_letter_code
_entity_poly.pdbx_strand_id
1 'polypeptide(L)'
;MSSSKKTALFAVLCLLSLPVFYFSFRFAMADIAAYSVKYAVEDMDSGKAPMTLETVDAAEEKIDSAIGWWPQNAEYVELKARLQLYRAIMGFGTPVFLSSANNALALHQEAIELRPHWPYSWASRSLVKAYLGEFDAVYFEGFKEASRLGPWELSVNLSLLEAGLIGWQRLDESTISLVVAAAERGAEHRPKSVAELLNRYSMKYPICARMSRGEQQVKACR
;
A
#
# COMPACT_ATOMS: atom_id res chain seq x y z
N MET A 1 -53.67 19.14 -10.63
CA MET A 1 -52.57 19.77 -9.85
C MET A 1 -52.21 21.09 -10.53
N SER A 2 -52.36 22.24 -9.84
CA SER A 2 -52.16 23.59 -10.42
C SER A 2 -50.72 23.80 -10.94
N SER A 3 -50.55 24.60 -12.00
CA SER A 3 -49.25 24.95 -12.61
C SER A 3 -48.24 25.45 -11.56
N SER A 4 -48.70 26.26 -10.60
CA SER A 4 -47.88 26.78 -9.49
C SER A 4 -47.35 25.68 -8.54
N LYS A 5 -48.10 24.59 -8.35
CA LYS A 5 -47.63 23.45 -7.54
C LYS A 5 -46.55 22.65 -8.25
N LYS A 6 -46.59 22.58 -9.60
CA LYS A 6 -45.57 21.89 -10.41
C LYS A 6 -44.25 22.66 -10.43
N THR A 7 -44.29 23.98 -10.59
CA THR A 7 -43.09 24.82 -10.54
C THR A 7 -42.43 24.83 -9.16
N ALA A 8 -43.23 24.89 -8.08
CA ALA A 8 -42.71 24.77 -6.73
C ALA A 8 -42.05 23.40 -6.46
N LEU A 9 -42.67 22.30 -6.91
CA LEU A 9 -42.09 20.96 -6.80
C LEU A 9 -40.77 20.83 -7.58
N PHE A 10 -40.71 21.38 -8.79
CA PHE A 10 -39.49 21.38 -9.60
C PHE A 10 -38.36 22.19 -8.94
N ALA A 11 -38.66 23.37 -8.40
CA ALA A 11 -37.67 24.18 -7.68
C ALA A 11 -37.12 23.46 -6.44
N VAL A 12 -37.97 22.78 -5.68
CA VAL A 12 -37.56 21.95 -4.54
C VAL A 12 -36.65 20.79 -4.99
N LEU A 13 -36.99 20.11 -6.09
CA LEU A 13 -36.15 19.04 -6.65
C LEU A 13 -34.78 19.56 -7.11
N CYS A 14 -34.72 20.72 -7.76
CA CYS A 14 -33.46 21.36 -8.14
C CYS A 14 -32.62 21.76 -6.92
N LEU A 15 -33.24 22.30 -5.87
CA LEU A 15 -32.52 22.65 -4.64
C LEU A 15 -31.96 21.43 -3.93
N LEU A 16 -32.70 20.31 -3.91
CA LEU A 16 -32.25 19.05 -3.32
C LEU A 16 -31.14 18.37 -4.13
N SER A 17 -31.03 18.64 -5.43
CA SER A 17 -29.98 18.02 -6.27
C SER A 17 -28.64 18.75 -6.19
N LEU A 18 -28.61 20.05 -5.87
CA LEU A 18 -27.36 20.83 -5.81
C LEU A 18 -26.29 20.23 -4.87
N PRO A 19 -26.61 19.79 -3.63
CA PRO A 19 -25.62 19.12 -2.79
C PRO A 19 -25.10 17.83 -3.41
N VAL A 20 -25.97 17.04 -4.03
CA VAL A 20 -25.58 15.77 -4.68
C VAL A 20 -24.62 16.05 -5.84
N PHE A 21 -24.92 17.05 -6.68
CA PHE A 21 -24.02 17.47 -7.75
C PHE A 21 -22.67 17.96 -7.21
N TYR A 22 -22.69 18.77 -6.15
CA TYR A 22 -21.48 19.27 -5.52
C TYR A 22 -20.58 18.12 -5.02
N PHE A 23 -21.13 17.18 -4.25
CA PHE A 23 -20.37 16.04 -3.75
C PHE A 23 -19.91 15.12 -4.88
N SER A 24 -20.78 14.82 -5.86
CA SER A 24 -20.42 13.98 -7.02
C SER A 24 -19.28 14.57 -7.84
N PHE A 25 -19.31 15.89 -8.06
CA PHE A 25 -18.23 16.59 -8.77
C PHE A 25 -16.92 16.52 -7.99
N ARG A 26 -16.95 16.74 -6.67
CA ARG A 26 -15.75 16.61 -5.82
C ARG A 26 -15.18 15.20 -5.85
N PHE A 27 -16.04 14.17 -5.76
CA PHE A 27 -15.60 12.77 -5.86
C PHE A 27 -14.96 12.49 -7.21
N ALA A 28 -15.60 12.90 -8.31
CA ALA A 28 -15.06 12.70 -9.65
C ALA A 28 -13.67 13.36 -9.82
N MET A 29 -13.50 14.59 -9.33
CA MET A 29 -12.19 15.26 -9.38
C MET A 29 -11.13 14.57 -8.54
N ALA A 30 -11.50 14.06 -7.36
CA ALA A 30 -10.61 13.29 -6.50
C ALA A 30 -10.16 11.98 -7.17
N ASP A 31 -11.11 11.22 -7.71
CA ASP A 31 -10.87 9.93 -8.36
C ASP A 31 -9.97 10.08 -9.60
N ILE A 32 -10.22 11.09 -10.45
CA ILE A 32 -9.39 11.33 -11.64
C ILE A 32 -7.91 11.51 -11.26
N ALA A 33 -7.64 12.29 -10.22
CA ALA A 33 -6.29 12.51 -9.75
C ALA A 33 -5.69 11.22 -9.15
N ALA A 34 -6.40 10.57 -8.23
CA ALA A 34 -5.92 9.38 -7.52
C ALA A 34 -5.71 8.16 -8.43
N TYR A 35 -6.55 7.96 -9.44
CA TYR A 35 -6.48 6.81 -10.34
C TYR A 35 -5.16 6.80 -11.13
N SER A 36 -4.67 7.98 -11.53
CA SER A 36 -3.38 8.10 -12.19
C SER A 36 -2.20 7.75 -11.26
N VAL A 37 -2.32 8.06 -9.96
CA VAL A 37 -1.30 7.72 -8.94
C VAL A 37 -1.29 6.22 -8.68
N LYS A 38 -2.46 5.60 -8.59
CA LYS A 38 -2.59 4.15 -8.40
C LYS A 38 -1.83 3.36 -9.47
N TYR A 39 -1.99 3.73 -10.74
CA TYR A 39 -1.23 3.10 -11.82
C TYR A 39 0.26 3.39 -11.77
N ALA A 40 0.66 4.63 -11.43
CA ALA A 40 2.07 4.96 -11.28
C ALA A 40 2.73 4.10 -10.18
N VAL A 41 2.06 3.93 -9.04
CA VAL A 41 2.48 3.04 -7.95
C VAL A 41 2.58 1.59 -8.43
N GLU A 42 1.56 1.08 -9.13
CA GLU A 42 1.57 -0.30 -9.64
C GLU A 42 2.69 -0.55 -10.69
N ASP A 43 2.91 0.40 -11.58
CA ASP A 43 3.94 0.31 -12.61
C ASP A 43 5.35 0.39 -11.99
N MET A 44 5.56 1.20 -10.96
CA MET A 44 6.81 1.21 -10.18
C MET A 44 7.01 -0.10 -9.41
N ASP A 45 5.99 -0.57 -8.68
CA ASP A 45 6.05 -1.84 -7.92
C ASP A 45 6.34 -3.04 -8.83
N SER A 46 5.83 -3.02 -10.06
CA SER A 46 6.01 -4.09 -11.03
C SER A 46 7.25 -3.94 -11.91
N GLY A 47 8.03 -2.86 -11.74
CA GLY A 47 9.23 -2.56 -12.51
C GLY A 47 8.97 -2.16 -13.97
N LYS A 48 7.71 -1.85 -14.33
CA LYS A 48 7.36 -1.32 -15.66
C LYS A 48 7.77 0.14 -15.83
N ALA A 49 7.79 0.90 -14.73
CA ALA A 49 8.28 2.27 -14.66
C ALA A 49 9.45 2.36 -13.66
N PRO A 50 10.45 3.21 -13.93
CA PRO A 50 11.53 3.43 -12.98
C PRO A 50 11.00 4.20 -11.76
N MET A 51 11.42 3.79 -10.57
CA MET A 51 11.17 4.54 -9.34
C MET A 51 12.27 5.60 -9.18
N THR A 52 11.97 6.83 -9.57
CA THR A 52 12.87 7.99 -9.43
C THR A 52 12.20 9.10 -8.62
N LEU A 53 12.99 10.04 -8.08
CA LEU A 53 12.44 11.21 -7.37
C LEU A 53 11.45 11.99 -8.24
N GLU A 54 11.77 12.21 -9.52
CA GLU A 54 10.88 12.89 -10.46
C GLU A 54 9.52 12.19 -10.59
N THR A 55 9.51 10.86 -10.75
CA THR A 55 8.25 10.10 -10.87
C THR A 55 7.45 10.10 -9.58
N VAL A 56 8.12 10.07 -8.41
CA VAL A 56 7.48 10.11 -7.10
C VAL A 56 6.91 11.50 -6.81
N ASP A 57 7.65 12.57 -7.12
CA ASP A 57 7.19 13.95 -6.94
C ASP A 57 5.98 14.25 -7.81
N ALA A 58 6.00 13.82 -9.08
CA ALA A 58 4.86 13.98 -10.00
C ALA A 58 3.62 13.20 -9.55
N ALA A 59 3.78 12.02 -8.94
CA ALA A 59 2.69 11.27 -8.35
C ALA A 59 2.16 11.93 -7.07
N GLU A 60 3.05 12.53 -6.27
CA GLU A 60 2.67 13.18 -5.02
C GLU A 60 1.85 14.45 -5.25
N GLU A 61 2.19 15.27 -6.24
CA GLU A 61 1.38 16.45 -6.60
C GLU A 61 -0.08 16.07 -6.89
N LYS A 62 -0.29 14.95 -7.59
CA LYS A 62 -1.63 14.46 -7.93
C LYS A 62 -2.35 13.86 -6.73
N ILE A 63 -1.65 13.11 -5.87
CA ILE A 63 -2.31 12.54 -4.68
C ILE A 63 -2.67 13.63 -3.67
N ASP A 64 -1.85 14.69 -3.56
CA ASP A 64 -2.16 15.85 -2.72
C ASP A 64 -3.41 16.58 -3.20
N SER A 65 -3.57 16.72 -4.52
CA SER A 65 -4.82 17.22 -5.11
C SER A 65 -6.02 16.33 -4.77
N ALA A 66 -5.89 15.00 -4.91
CA ALA A 66 -6.96 14.05 -4.59
C ALA A 66 -7.39 14.13 -3.11
N ILE A 67 -6.41 14.19 -2.19
CA ILE A 67 -6.64 14.35 -0.75
C ILE A 67 -7.29 15.71 -0.46
N GLY A 68 -6.89 16.78 -1.15
CA GLY A 68 -7.53 18.09 -1.04
C GLY A 68 -9.02 18.07 -1.45
N TRP A 69 -9.39 17.22 -2.42
CA TRP A 69 -10.79 17.01 -2.79
C TRP A 69 -11.54 16.12 -1.80
N TRP A 70 -10.92 15.06 -1.29
CA TRP A 70 -11.54 14.12 -0.36
C TRP A 70 -10.52 13.52 0.64
N PRO A 71 -10.31 14.18 1.80
CA PRO A 71 -9.28 13.78 2.75
C PRO A 71 -9.63 12.50 3.53
N GLN A 72 -10.92 12.14 3.61
CA GLN A 72 -11.38 10.96 4.36
C GLN A 72 -11.28 9.66 3.54
N ASN A 73 -10.70 9.69 2.35
CA ASN A 73 -10.50 8.49 1.56
C ASN A 73 -9.18 7.80 1.96
N ALA A 74 -9.30 6.68 2.65
CA ALA A 74 -8.15 5.89 3.10
C ALA A 74 -7.19 5.51 1.96
N GLU A 75 -7.71 5.24 0.75
CA GLU A 75 -6.88 4.87 -0.40
C GLU A 75 -5.95 5.96 -0.86
N TYR A 76 -6.38 7.22 -0.76
CA TYR A 76 -5.52 8.33 -1.18
C TYR A 76 -4.40 8.56 -0.16
N VAL A 77 -4.74 8.46 1.13
CA VAL A 77 -3.78 8.57 2.22
C VAL A 77 -2.74 7.44 2.13
N GLU A 78 -3.16 6.21 1.84
CA GLU A 78 -2.25 5.07 1.68
C GLU A 78 -1.34 5.18 0.45
N LEU A 79 -1.87 5.65 -0.69
CA LEU A 79 -1.06 5.93 -1.87
C LEU A 79 0.02 6.98 -1.56
N LYS A 80 -0.33 8.05 -0.84
CA LYS A 80 0.65 9.03 -0.39
C LYS A 80 1.69 8.41 0.54
N ALA A 81 1.27 7.57 1.47
CA ALA A 81 2.16 6.85 2.38
C ALA A 81 3.17 5.97 1.62
N ARG A 82 2.73 5.26 0.57
CA ARG A 82 3.62 4.47 -0.30
C ARG A 82 4.64 5.33 -1.03
N LEU A 83 4.24 6.49 -1.55
CA LEU A 83 5.17 7.44 -2.18
C LEU A 83 6.24 7.94 -1.19
N GLN A 84 5.84 8.20 0.06
CA GLN A 84 6.78 8.56 1.14
C GLN A 84 7.72 7.39 1.48
N LEU A 85 7.26 6.14 1.45
CA LEU A 85 8.13 4.97 1.59
C LEU A 85 9.14 4.87 0.44
N TYR A 86 8.71 5.07 -0.82
CA TYR A 86 9.64 5.08 -1.96
C TYR A 86 10.71 6.17 -1.82
N ARG A 87 10.30 7.37 -1.40
CA ARG A 87 11.24 8.46 -1.11
C ARG A 87 12.20 8.08 0.01
N ALA A 88 11.73 7.40 1.06
CA ALA A 88 12.58 6.91 2.13
C ALA A 88 13.64 5.93 1.60
N ILE A 89 13.21 4.93 0.82
CA ILE A 89 14.10 3.90 0.25
C ILE A 89 15.18 4.54 -0.65
N MET A 90 14.80 5.48 -1.53
CA MET A 90 15.76 6.20 -2.37
C MET A 90 16.71 7.10 -1.56
N GLY A 91 16.24 7.61 -0.43
CA GLY A 91 17.02 8.46 0.48
C GLY A 91 17.80 7.71 1.55
N PHE A 92 17.94 6.39 1.47
CA PHE A 92 18.57 5.58 2.52
C PHE A 92 19.98 6.09 2.88
N GLY A 93 20.27 6.18 4.18
CA GLY A 93 21.54 6.73 4.68
C GLY A 93 21.66 8.26 4.66
N THR A 94 20.60 8.97 4.24
CA THR A 94 20.53 10.44 4.27
C THR A 94 19.48 10.91 5.28
N PRO A 95 19.45 12.21 5.66
CA PRO A 95 18.38 12.76 6.50
C PRO A 95 16.97 12.61 5.89
N VAL A 96 16.86 12.47 4.57
CA VAL A 96 15.58 12.29 3.86
C VAL A 96 14.92 10.96 4.24
N PHE A 97 15.71 9.91 4.51
CA PHE A 97 15.20 8.59 4.91
C PHE A 97 14.31 8.69 6.15
N LEU A 98 14.82 9.25 7.24
CA LEU A 98 14.10 9.29 8.51
C LEU A 98 12.83 10.14 8.41
N SER A 99 12.92 11.30 7.75
CA SER A 99 11.76 12.17 7.52
C SER A 99 10.67 11.46 6.72
N SER A 100 11.03 10.87 5.58
CA SER A 100 10.06 10.23 4.68
C SER A 100 9.49 8.94 5.28
N ALA A 101 10.30 8.15 6.00
CA ALA A 101 9.83 6.95 6.70
C ALA A 101 8.84 7.30 7.82
N ASN A 102 9.10 8.35 8.60
CA ASN A 102 8.17 8.80 9.63
C ASN A 102 6.86 9.34 9.03
N ASN A 103 6.93 10.07 7.92
CA ASN A 103 5.74 10.51 7.19
C ASN A 103 4.92 9.32 6.67
N ALA A 104 5.58 8.32 6.07
CA ALA A 104 4.94 7.09 5.62
C ALA A 104 4.26 6.36 6.78
N LEU A 105 4.92 6.26 7.93
CA LEU A 105 4.37 5.62 9.13
C LEU A 105 3.11 6.32 9.63
N ALA A 106 3.13 7.65 9.73
CA ALA A 106 1.99 8.45 10.16
C ALA A 106 0.80 8.33 9.19
N LEU A 107 1.06 8.41 7.89
CA LEU A 107 0.02 8.28 6.86
C LEU A 107 -0.57 6.87 6.81
N HIS A 108 0.24 5.82 6.98
CA HIS A 108 -0.30 4.46 7.09
C HIS A 108 -1.16 4.29 8.33
N GLN A 109 -0.80 4.90 9.46
CA GLN A 109 -1.64 4.91 10.66
C GLN A 109 -2.98 5.60 10.41
N GLU A 110 -2.98 6.77 9.77
CA GLU A 110 -4.19 7.50 9.39
C GLU A 110 -5.07 6.67 8.44
N ALA A 111 -4.48 6.02 7.42
CA ALA A 111 -5.21 5.17 6.49
C ALA A 111 -5.87 3.96 7.20
N ILE A 112 -5.19 3.38 8.20
CA ILE A 112 -5.74 2.29 9.04
C ILE A 112 -6.92 2.80 9.86
N GLU A 113 -6.85 4.00 10.44
CA GLU A 113 -7.95 4.58 11.21
C GLU A 113 -9.19 4.86 10.33
N LEU A 114 -8.96 5.34 9.11
CA LEU A 114 -10.03 5.57 8.12
C LEU A 114 -10.65 4.25 7.61
N ARG A 115 -9.84 3.19 7.45
CA ARG A 115 -10.31 1.89 6.94
C ARG A 115 -9.58 0.70 7.57
N PRO A 116 -9.97 0.28 8.80
CA PRO A 116 -9.24 -0.73 9.57
C PRO A 116 -9.12 -2.11 8.92
N HIS A 117 -10.04 -2.46 8.02
CA HIS A 117 -10.06 -3.76 7.35
C HIS A 117 -9.29 -3.79 6.02
N TRP A 118 -8.50 -2.74 5.73
CA TRP A 118 -7.78 -2.63 4.46
C TRP A 118 -6.32 -3.09 4.62
N PRO A 119 -5.91 -4.20 3.97
CA PRO A 119 -4.67 -4.88 4.31
C PRO A 119 -3.39 -4.15 3.88
N TYR A 120 -3.46 -3.30 2.85
CA TYR A 120 -2.29 -2.64 2.28
C TYR A 120 -1.59 -1.72 3.30
N SER A 121 -2.35 -0.91 4.04
CA SER A 121 -1.78 -0.01 5.04
C SER A 121 -1.11 -0.78 6.18
N TRP A 122 -1.68 -1.90 6.63
CA TRP A 122 -1.06 -2.76 7.64
C TRP A 122 0.27 -3.37 7.17
N ALA A 123 0.31 -3.86 5.92
CA ALA A 123 1.49 -4.48 5.33
C ALA A 123 2.60 -3.44 5.16
N SER A 124 2.28 -2.30 4.56
CA SER A 124 3.23 -1.21 4.32
C SER A 124 3.70 -0.57 5.63
N ARG A 125 2.84 -0.43 6.66
CA ARG A 125 3.26 0.03 8.00
C ARG A 125 4.35 -0.88 8.59
N SER A 126 4.18 -2.19 8.46
CA SER A 126 5.16 -3.18 8.91
C SER A 126 6.46 -3.10 8.11
N LEU A 127 6.36 -2.87 6.79
CA LEU A 127 7.52 -2.67 5.93
C LEU A 127 8.32 -1.41 6.29
N VAL A 128 7.65 -0.27 6.51
CA VAL A 128 8.28 0.97 6.98
C VAL A 128 9.02 0.73 8.30
N LYS A 129 8.37 0.07 9.27
CA LYS A 129 8.96 -0.30 10.55
C LYS A 129 10.19 -1.21 10.38
N ALA A 130 10.15 -2.16 9.44
CA ALA A 130 11.29 -3.00 9.10
C ALA A 130 12.48 -2.16 8.60
N TYR A 131 12.24 -1.22 7.68
CA TYR A 131 13.26 -0.30 7.17
C TYR A 131 13.85 0.57 8.28
N LEU A 132 13.04 1.01 9.24
CA LEU A 132 13.49 1.74 10.44
C LEU A 132 14.26 0.86 11.45
N GLY A 133 14.25 -0.46 11.27
CA GLY A 133 14.83 -1.41 12.24
C GLY A 133 14.00 -1.57 13.51
N GLU A 134 12.74 -1.17 13.48
CA GLU A 134 11.83 -1.14 14.62
C GLU A 134 10.92 -2.37 14.64
N PHE A 135 11.37 -3.43 15.31
CA PHE A 135 10.64 -4.70 15.43
C PHE A 135 9.85 -4.77 16.74
N ASP A 136 8.91 -3.85 16.92
CA ASP A 136 8.08 -3.74 18.12
C ASP A 136 6.64 -4.25 17.89
N ALA A 137 5.75 -4.02 18.87
CA ALA A 137 4.36 -4.46 18.78
C ALA A 137 3.63 -3.92 17.54
N VAL A 138 3.96 -2.71 17.08
CA VAL A 138 3.31 -2.08 15.91
C VAL A 138 3.70 -2.79 14.62
N TYR A 139 4.97 -3.23 14.51
CA TYR A 139 5.46 -4.07 13.42
C TYR A 139 4.71 -5.41 13.39
N PHE A 140 4.66 -6.13 14.51
CA PHE A 140 4.03 -7.45 14.56
C PHE A 140 2.51 -7.39 14.40
N GLU A 141 1.85 -6.36 14.92
CA GLU A 141 0.42 -6.12 14.70
C GLU A 141 0.11 -5.95 13.21
N GLY A 142 0.86 -5.08 12.52
CA GLY A 142 0.65 -4.87 11.09
C GLY A 142 0.92 -6.13 10.27
N PHE A 143 1.93 -6.91 10.66
CA PHE A 143 2.25 -8.17 9.98
C PHE A 143 1.09 -9.16 10.08
N LYS A 144 0.54 -9.31 11.29
CA LYS A 144 -0.58 -10.20 11.60
C LYS A 144 -1.86 -9.75 10.90
N GLU A 145 -2.22 -8.48 11.01
CA GLU A 145 -3.46 -7.96 10.41
C GLU A 145 -3.41 -7.98 8.89
N ALA A 146 -2.29 -7.62 8.27
CA ALA A 146 -2.10 -7.75 6.83
C ALA A 146 -2.24 -9.20 6.35
N SER A 147 -1.60 -10.15 7.05
CA SER A 147 -1.69 -11.58 6.73
C SER A 147 -3.10 -12.13 6.87
N ARG A 148 -3.90 -11.60 7.81
CA ARG A 148 -5.29 -11.99 8.06
C ARG A 148 -6.26 -11.38 7.05
N LEU A 149 -6.07 -10.10 6.72
CA LEU A 149 -7.00 -9.29 5.92
C LEU A 149 -6.73 -9.34 4.42
N GLY A 150 -5.52 -9.64 3.99
CA GLY A 150 -5.14 -9.63 2.57
C GLY A 150 -4.18 -10.74 2.13
N PRO A 151 -4.33 -12.00 2.58
CA PRO A 151 -3.43 -13.07 2.14
C PRO A 151 -3.50 -13.31 0.62
N TRP A 152 -4.59 -12.96 -0.06
CA TRP A 152 -4.74 -13.08 -1.52
C TRP A 152 -4.14 -11.91 -2.31
N GLU A 153 -3.76 -10.81 -1.64
CA GLU A 153 -3.27 -9.61 -2.33
C GLU A 153 -1.78 -9.72 -2.60
N LEU A 154 -1.38 -9.62 -3.86
CA LEU A 154 0.02 -9.78 -4.27
C LEU A 154 0.94 -8.75 -3.59
N SER A 155 0.57 -7.47 -3.61
CA SER A 155 1.41 -6.42 -3.03
C SER A 155 1.54 -6.56 -1.51
N VAL A 156 0.47 -7.00 -0.82
CA VAL A 156 0.52 -7.34 0.61
C VAL A 156 1.54 -8.45 0.86
N ASN A 157 1.49 -9.54 0.09
CA ASN A 157 2.43 -10.64 0.24
C ASN A 157 3.89 -10.22 -0.03
N LEU A 158 4.13 -9.39 -1.04
CA LEU A 158 5.48 -8.88 -1.34
C LEU A 158 5.99 -7.95 -0.24
N SER A 159 5.16 -7.06 0.29
CA SER A 159 5.54 -6.20 1.42
C SER A 159 5.81 -6.99 2.70
N LEU A 160 4.99 -8.00 3.00
CA LEU A 160 5.21 -8.89 4.16
C LEU A 160 6.45 -9.75 3.99
N LEU A 161 6.69 -10.28 2.80
CA LEU A 161 7.93 -10.98 2.49
C LEU A 161 9.12 -10.06 2.78
N GLU A 162 9.19 -8.90 2.13
CA GLU A 162 10.31 -7.97 2.29
C GLU A 162 10.50 -7.53 3.75
N ALA A 163 9.42 -7.17 4.45
CA ALA A 163 9.45 -6.79 5.86
C ALA A 163 10.00 -7.93 6.74
N GLY A 164 9.63 -9.18 6.44
CA GLY A 164 10.13 -10.36 7.13
C GLY A 164 11.58 -10.69 6.82
N LEU A 165 12.02 -10.48 5.57
CA LEU A 165 13.42 -10.67 5.18
C LEU A 165 14.34 -9.68 5.90
N ILE A 166 13.95 -8.41 5.98
CA ILE A 166 14.68 -7.37 6.73
C ILE A 166 14.78 -7.74 8.22
N GLY A 167 13.67 -8.21 8.80
CA GLY A 167 13.57 -8.52 10.22
C GLY A 167 13.93 -9.94 10.64
N TRP A 168 14.44 -10.79 9.74
CA TRP A 168 14.42 -12.25 9.90
C TRP A 168 14.93 -12.76 11.26
N GLN A 169 16.03 -12.19 11.77
CA GLN A 169 16.65 -12.60 13.04
C GLN A 169 15.83 -12.24 14.29
N ARG A 170 14.77 -11.43 14.14
CA ARG A 170 13.89 -10.96 15.22
C ARG A 170 12.55 -11.69 15.23
N LEU A 171 12.29 -12.56 14.26
CA LEU A 171 11.00 -13.22 14.08
C LEU A 171 10.92 -14.49 14.92
N ASP A 172 9.73 -14.76 15.46
CA ASP A 172 9.39 -16.06 16.03
C ASP A 172 8.92 -17.04 14.94
N GLU A 173 8.76 -18.31 15.29
CA GLU A 173 8.33 -19.35 14.33
C GLU A 173 6.93 -19.06 13.73
N SER A 174 6.05 -18.40 14.50
CA SER A 174 4.72 -18.02 14.00
C SER A 174 4.82 -16.98 12.88
N THR A 175 5.64 -15.95 13.05
CA THR A 175 5.85 -14.91 12.04
C THR A 175 6.66 -15.44 10.86
N ILE A 176 7.68 -16.28 11.10
CA ILE A 176 8.42 -16.98 10.04
C ILE A 176 7.47 -17.75 9.12
N SER A 177 6.48 -18.46 9.69
CA SER A 177 5.49 -19.21 8.91
C SER A 177 4.66 -18.28 8.02
N LEU A 178 4.30 -17.09 8.50
CA LEU A 178 3.60 -16.07 7.71
C LEU A 178 4.46 -15.52 6.56
N VAL A 179 5.75 -15.26 6.81
CA VAL A 179 6.71 -14.83 5.77
C VAL A 179 6.85 -15.88 4.67
N VAL A 180 7.00 -17.15 5.04
CA VAL A 180 7.11 -18.25 4.08
C VAL A 180 5.83 -18.38 3.26
N ALA A 181 4.66 -18.31 3.90
CA ALA A 181 3.38 -18.37 3.20
C ALA A 181 3.17 -17.15 2.27
N ALA A 182 3.66 -15.97 2.65
CA ALA A 182 3.67 -14.79 1.79
C ALA A 182 4.59 -14.99 0.57
N ALA A 183 5.77 -15.60 0.76
CA ALA A 183 6.67 -15.95 -0.34
C ALA A 183 6.01 -16.93 -1.33
N GLU A 184 5.32 -17.96 -0.84
CA GLU A 184 4.60 -18.94 -1.68
C GLU A 184 3.51 -18.29 -2.53
N ARG A 185 2.64 -17.48 -1.91
CA ARG A 185 1.55 -16.77 -2.60
C ARG A 185 2.08 -15.70 -3.57
N GLY A 186 3.15 -15.01 -3.19
CA GLY A 186 3.84 -14.10 -4.09
C GLY A 186 4.43 -14.83 -5.30
N ALA A 187 5.00 -16.01 -5.09
CA ALA A 187 5.62 -16.82 -6.15
C ALA A 187 4.61 -17.43 -7.11
N GLU A 188 3.35 -17.58 -6.72
CA GLU A 188 2.26 -17.98 -7.61
C GLU A 188 2.05 -16.98 -8.76
N HIS A 189 2.14 -15.67 -8.47
CA HIS A 189 1.82 -14.61 -9.43
C HIS A 189 3.07 -13.91 -10.00
N ARG A 190 4.10 -13.70 -9.17
CA ARG A 190 5.34 -12.98 -9.51
C ARG A 190 6.58 -13.70 -8.96
N PRO A 191 6.91 -14.91 -9.44
CA PRO A 191 8.06 -15.67 -8.94
C PRO A 191 9.40 -14.94 -9.12
N LYS A 192 9.55 -14.13 -10.17
CA LYS A 192 10.76 -13.32 -10.40
C LYS A 192 10.96 -12.29 -9.30
N SER A 193 9.92 -11.54 -8.92
CA SER A 193 9.99 -10.54 -7.85
C SER A 193 10.30 -11.18 -6.50
N VAL A 194 9.72 -12.35 -6.21
CA VAL A 194 10.08 -13.12 -5.01
C VAL A 194 11.56 -13.54 -5.05
N ALA A 195 12.03 -14.11 -6.16
CA ALA A 195 13.43 -14.50 -6.31
C ALA A 195 14.39 -13.30 -6.15
N GLU A 196 14.05 -12.15 -6.71
CA GLU A 196 14.80 -10.90 -6.57
C GLU A 196 14.90 -10.46 -5.11
N LEU A 197 13.80 -10.48 -4.35
CA LEU A 197 13.80 -10.19 -2.92
C LEU A 197 14.67 -11.20 -2.15
N LEU A 198 14.48 -12.50 -2.38
CA LEU A 198 15.26 -13.54 -1.72
C LEU A 198 16.76 -13.40 -2.00
N ASN A 199 17.15 -13.02 -3.21
CA ASN A 199 18.55 -12.78 -3.56
C ASN A 199 19.07 -11.49 -2.92
N ARG A 200 18.31 -10.39 -2.98
CA ARG A 200 18.68 -9.07 -2.40
C ARG A 200 19.04 -9.20 -0.93
N TYR A 201 18.25 -9.95 -0.16
CA TYR A 201 18.45 -10.13 1.27
C TYR A 201 19.29 -11.36 1.64
N SER A 202 19.84 -12.11 0.66
CA SER A 202 20.57 -13.36 0.89
C SER A 202 19.77 -14.43 1.65
N MET A 203 18.47 -14.46 1.44
CA MET A 203 17.50 -15.29 2.17
C MET A 203 16.90 -16.43 1.35
N LYS A 204 17.49 -16.73 0.19
CA LYS A 204 17.06 -17.84 -0.68
C LYS A 204 17.00 -19.17 0.09
N TYR A 205 18.09 -19.60 0.73
CA TYR A 205 18.11 -20.91 1.41
C TYR A 205 17.14 -21.01 2.61
N PRO A 206 17.14 -20.06 3.58
CA PRO A 206 16.26 -20.19 4.75
C PRO A 206 14.77 -20.21 4.42
N ILE A 207 14.34 -19.46 3.39
CA ILE A 207 12.95 -19.43 2.93
C ILE A 207 12.63 -20.68 2.11
N CYS A 208 13.42 -20.97 1.08
CA CYS A 208 13.13 -22.06 0.17
C CYS A 208 13.12 -23.43 0.86
N ALA A 209 13.92 -23.63 1.91
CA ALA A 209 13.90 -24.86 2.71
C ALA A 209 12.59 -25.05 3.51
N ARG A 210 11.85 -23.97 3.79
CA ARG A 210 10.60 -23.98 4.54
C ARG A 210 9.35 -23.94 3.64
N MET A 211 9.49 -23.54 2.38
CA MET A 211 8.40 -23.59 1.42
C MET A 211 7.98 -25.03 1.12
N SER A 212 6.69 -25.19 0.85
CA SER A 212 6.07 -26.39 0.31
C SER A 212 6.75 -26.78 -1.00
N ARG A 213 7.07 -28.07 -1.15
CA ARG A 213 7.64 -28.58 -2.40
C ARG A 213 6.58 -28.48 -3.50
N GLY A 214 6.88 -27.73 -4.55
CA GLY A 214 5.92 -27.48 -5.62
C GLY A 214 6.44 -26.52 -6.68
N GLU A 215 5.56 -26.14 -7.60
CA GLU A 215 5.87 -25.25 -8.72
C GLU A 215 6.31 -23.86 -8.26
N GLN A 216 5.67 -23.32 -7.22
CA GLN A 216 5.98 -22.01 -6.64
C GLN A 216 7.41 -21.98 -6.08
N GLN A 217 7.78 -22.99 -5.29
CA GLN A 217 9.15 -23.14 -4.78
C GLN A 217 10.14 -23.27 -5.94
N VAL A 218 9.86 -24.09 -6.95
CA VAL A 218 10.76 -24.24 -8.11
C VAL A 218 10.98 -22.91 -8.82
N LYS A 219 9.92 -22.16 -9.12
CA LYS A 219 10.00 -20.89 -9.86
C LYS A 219 10.71 -19.77 -9.09
N ALA A 220 10.55 -19.72 -7.76
CA ALA A 220 11.17 -18.69 -6.92
C ALA A 220 12.58 -19.06 -6.43
N CYS A 221 12.88 -20.37 -6.33
CA CYS A 221 14.07 -20.88 -5.64
C CYS A 221 15.08 -21.59 -6.54
N ARG A 222 14.80 -21.83 -7.82
CA ARG A 222 15.80 -22.33 -8.77
C ARG A 222 16.26 -21.17 -9.63
#